data_AF-A0A962ZNS1-F1
#
_entry.id   AF-A0A962ZNS1-F1
#
_cell.length_a   1.000
_cell.length_b   1.000
_cell.length_c   1.000
_cell.angle_alpha   90.00
_cell.angle_beta   90.00
_cell.angle_gamma   90.00
#
_symmetry.space_group_name_H-M   'P 1'
#
loop_
_entity.id
_entity.type
_entity.pdbx_description
1 polymer ?
#
loop_
_entity_poly.entity_id
_entity_poly.type
_entity_poly.pdbx_seq_one_letter_code
_entity_poly.pdbx_strand_id
1 'polypeptide(L)' 'MLPNPVKVSPRDNIADAMRVIIDNRVSGVCVVDSDNNLV' A
#
# COMPACT_ATOMS: atom_id res chain seq x y z
N MET A 1 11.13 8.45 -10.86
CA MET A 1 10.58 7.91 -9.59
C MET A 1 9.18 8.46 -9.39
N LEU A 2 8.27 7.68 -8.81
CA LEU A 2 6.91 8.14 -8.52
C LEU A 2 6.92 8.89 -7.17
N PRO A 3 6.62 10.19 -7.13
CA PRO A 3 6.51 10.90 -5.85
C PRO A 3 5.24 10.42 -5.14
N ASN A 4 5.38 9.98 -3.89
CA ASN A 4 4.30 9.46 -3.03
C ASN A 4 3.67 8.14 -3.54
N PRO A 5 4.37 6.99 -3.40
CA PRO A 5 3.76 5.70 -3.72
C PRO A 5 2.54 5.45 -2.83
N VAL A 6 1.61 4.65 -3.36
CA VAL A 6 0.45 4.19 -2.59
C VAL A 6 0.91 3.25 -1.48
N LYS A 7 0.46 3.51 -0.25
CA LYS A 7 0.86 2.80 0.97
C LYS A 7 -0.33 2.16 1.67
N VAL A 8 -0.10 1.02 2.29
CA VAL A 8 -1.03 0.33 3.21
C VAL A 8 -0.31 -0.07 4.49
N SER A 9 -1.05 -0.36 5.56
CA SER A 9 -0.51 -0.86 6.82
C SER A 9 -0.40 -2.39 6.80
N PRO A 10 0.59 -3.00 7.48
CA PRO A 10 0.66 -4.47 7.65
C PRO A 10 -0.51 -5.03 8.48
N ARG A 11 -1.29 -4.16 9.13
CA ARG A 11 -2.50 -4.52 9.87
C ARG A 11 -3.77 -4.45 9.02
N ASP A 12 -3.69 -3.88 7.82
CA ASP A 12 -4.83 -3.85 6.91
C ASP A 12 -5.14 -5.26 6.42
N ASN A 13 -6.42 -5.56 6.19
CA ASN A 13 -6.79 -6.84 5.62
C ASN A 13 -6.48 -6.86 4.11
N ILE A 14 -6.38 -8.08 3.56
CA ILE A 14 -6.04 -8.28 2.14
C ILE A 14 -7.10 -7.66 1.21
N ALA A 15 -8.38 -7.66 1.59
CA ALA A 15 -9.44 -7.11 0.73
C ALA A 15 -9.30 -5.60 0.54
N ASP A 16 -8.90 -4.88 1.60
CA ASP A 16 -8.65 -3.44 1.54
C ASP A 16 -7.40 -3.14 0.70
N ALA A 17 -6.32 -3.90 0.87
CA ALA A 17 -5.13 -3.78 0.02
C ALA A 17 -5.44 -4.04 -1.46
N MET A 18 -6.24 -5.07 -1.75
CA MET A 18 -6.67 -5.39 -3.13
C MET A 18 -7.51 -4.27 -3.75
N ARG A 19 -8.42 -3.64 -2.99
CA ARG A 19 -9.18 -2.47 -3.45
C ARG A 19 -8.24 -1.33 -3.83
N VAL A 20 -7.28 -1.02 -2.97
CA VAL A 20 -6.30 0.04 -3.23
C VAL A 20 -5.50 -0.21 -4.51
N ILE A 21 -5.07 -1.46 -4.75
CA ILE A 21 -4.36 -1.86 -5.99
C ILE A 21 -5.23 -1.60 -7.23
N ILE A 22 -6.48 -2.06 -7.21
CA ILE A 22 -7.42 -1.93 -8.33
C ILE A 22 -7.77 -0.46 -8.59
N ASP A 23 -8.14 0.27 -7.54
CA ASP A 23 -8.61 1.65 -7.62
C ASP A 23 -7.51 2.59 -8.13
N ASN A 24 -6.26 2.36 -7.71
CA ASN A 24 -5.11 3.15 -8.16
C ASN A 24 -4.49 2.61 -9.46
N ARG A 25 -4.99 1.50 -10.02
CA ARG A 25 -4.50 0.86 -11.26
C ARG A 25 -3.00 0.55 -11.21
N VAL A 26 -2.53 0.11 -10.05
CA VAL A 26 -1.13 -0.29 -9.82
C VAL A 26 -1.02 -1.81 -9.73
N SER A 27 0.17 -2.37 -9.91
CA SER A 27 0.41 -3.81 -9.77
C SER A 27 0.70 -4.24 -8.32
N GLY A 28 0.91 -3.28 -7.41
CA GLY A 28 1.23 -3.53 -6.02
C GLY A 28 1.27 -2.23 -5.21
N VAL A 29 1.42 -2.38 -3.89
CA VAL A 29 1.44 -1.27 -2.91
C VAL A 29 2.62 -1.44 -1.96
N CYS A 30 3.10 -0.33 -1.40
CA CYS A 30 4.10 -0.37 -0.34
C CYS A 30 3.42 -0.67 1.00
N VAL A 31 3.90 -1.68 1.72
CA VAL A 31 3.43 -1.96 3.09
C VAL A 31 4.35 -1.24 4.06
N VAL A 32 3.81 -0.31 4.85
CA VAL A 32 4.61 0.48 5.79
C VAL A 32 4.12 0.34 7.21
N ASP A 33 5.05 0.31 8.17
CA ASP A 33 4.73 0.33 9.59
C ASP A 33 4.33 1.73 10.08
N SER A 34 4.10 1.84 11.40
CA SER A 34 3.69 3.10 12.04
C SER A 34 4.76 4.20 11.96
N ASP A 35 6.03 3.81 11.81
CA ASP A 35 7.18 4.69 11.69
C ASP A 35 7.52 5.02 10.22
N ASN A 36 6.65 4.63 9.28
CA ASN A 36 6.80 4.74 7.83
C ASN A 36 7.99 3.95 7.24
N ASN A 37 8.47 2.92 7.93
CA ASN A 37 9.45 2.01 7.35
C ASN A 37 8.74 0.98 6.47
N LEU A 38 9.37 0.61 5.35
CA LEU A 38 8.91 -0.48 4.50
C LEU A 38 9.16 -1.83 5.21
N VAL A 39 8.14 -2.68 5.28
CA VAL A 39 8.17 -3.99 5.98
C VAL A 39 7.74 -5.14 5.08
#